data_AF-A0A6V8SP80-F1
#
_entry.id   AF-A0A6V8SP80-F1
#
_cell.length_a   1.000
_cell.length_b   1.000
_cell.length_c   1.000
_cell.angle_alpha   90.00
_cell.angle_beta   90.00
_cell.angle_gamma   90.00
#
_symmetry.space_group_name_H-M   'P 1'
#
loop_
_entity.id
_entity.type
_entity.pdbx_description
1 polymer ?
#
loop_
_entity_poly.entity_id
_entity_poly.type
_entity_poly.pdbx_seq_one_letter_code
_entity_poly.pdbx_strand_id
1 'polypeptide(L)'
;MCLGLVSCETKEKEYDFYKVKNITEDKIDRVEVSYADISARVLSKDEVQTLIGLINTSGDNVQQYNGPDPKGVTNSLDVYLKSKSYFSMYPYRNGYLLFCGEKSYMISQPQYNDFIKDIFNNKGKI
;
A
#
# COMPACT_ATOMS: atom_id res chain seq x y z
N MET A 1 -36.02 23.42 -9.54
CA MET A 1 -34.54 23.34 -9.54
C MET A 1 -34.10 22.57 -8.32
N CYS A 2 -33.52 21.39 -8.50
CA CYS A 2 -32.61 20.78 -7.52
C CYS A 2 -31.41 20.27 -8.32
N LEU A 3 -30.29 20.97 -8.16
CA LEU A 3 -28.95 20.59 -8.59
C LEU A 3 -28.34 19.67 -7.53
N GLY A 4 -27.55 18.69 -7.96
CA GLY A 4 -26.61 17.94 -7.11
C GLY A 4 -27.13 16.55 -6.74
N LEU A 5 -26.44 15.45 -7.02
CA LEU A 5 -25.02 15.26 -7.30
C LEU A 5 -24.85 14.29 -8.45
N VAL A 6 -23.93 14.63 -9.35
CA VAL A 6 -23.28 13.67 -10.23
C VAL A 6 -22.74 12.57 -9.32
N SER A 7 -23.32 11.37 -9.40
CA SER A 7 -22.66 10.18 -8.93
C SER A 7 -21.39 10.05 -9.77
N CYS A 8 -20.29 10.62 -9.29
CA CYS A 8 -18.95 10.19 -9.71
C CYS A 8 -18.75 8.80 -9.12
N GLU A 9 -19.49 7.83 -9.67
CA GLU A 9 -19.13 6.42 -9.65
C GLU A 9 -17.84 6.28 -10.45
N THR A 10 -16.74 6.69 -9.83
CA THR A 10 -15.45 6.13 -10.19
C THR A 10 -15.57 4.67 -9.81
N LYS A 11 -15.94 3.83 -10.78
CA LYS A 11 -15.83 2.37 -10.68
C LYS A 11 -14.34 2.07 -10.53
N GLU A 12 -13.81 2.28 -9.33
CA GLU A 12 -12.52 1.76 -8.93
C GLU A 12 -12.58 0.26 -9.18
N LYS A 13 -11.81 -0.20 -10.17
CA LYS A 13 -11.71 -1.62 -10.46
C LYS A 13 -11.18 -2.28 -9.20
N GLU A 14 -12.04 -3.07 -8.56
CA GLU A 14 -11.72 -3.88 -7.40
C GLU A 14 -10.45 -4.70 -7.69
N TYR A 15 -9.39 -4.38 -6.95
CA TYR A 15 -8.12 -5.06 -7.04
C TYR A 15 -8.11 -6.15 -5.98
N ASP A 16 -7.99 -7.39 -6.45
CA ASP A 16 -7.80 -8.54 -5.58
C ASP A 16 -6.30 -8.64 -5.22
N PHE A 17 -5.99 -9.13 -4.02
CA PHE A 17 -4.62 -9.41 -3.60
C PHE A 17 -3.86 -10.24 -4.66
N TYR A 18 -4.51 -11.21 -5.31
CA TYR A 18 -3.88 -12.02 -6.36
C TYR A 18 -3.44 -11.23 -7.60
N LYS A 19 -4.02 -10.04 -7.83
CA LYS A 19 -3.59 -9.12 -8.89
C LYS A 19 -2.47 -8.19 -8.44
N VAL A 20 -2.33 -7.96 -7.12
CA VAL A 20 -1.21 -7.22 -6.53
C VAL A 20 0.02 -8.12 -6.42
N LYS A 21 -0.18 -9.40 -6.13
CA LYS A 21 0.85 -10.44 -6.27
C LYS A 21 1.25 -10.53 -7.74
N ASN A 22 2.54 -10.49 -8.01
CA ASN A 22 3.16 -10.36 -9.34
C ASN A 22 3.10 -8.95 -9.95
N ILE A 23 2.99 -7.91 -9.12
CA ILE A 23 3.19 -6.54 -9.60
C ILE A 23 4.64 -6.37 -10.09
N THR A 24 4.78 -5.59 -11.16
CA THR A 24 6.06 -5.24 -11.77
C THR A 24 6.27 -3.73 -11.75
N GLU A 25 7.55 -3.31 -11.77
CA GLU A 25 7.94 -1.90 -11.66
C GLU A 25 7.30 -1.04 -12.77
N ASP A 26 7.10 -1.57 -13.98
CA ASP A 26 6.48 -0.85 -15.09
C ASP A 26 5.02 -0.45 -14.83
N LYS A 27 4.34 -1.11 -13.89
CA LYS A 27 2.96 -0.79 -13.49
C LYS A 27 2.87 0.29 -12.43
N ILE A 28 3.95 0.52 -11.69
CA ILE A 28 4.00 1.50 -10.60
C ILE A 28 4.30 2.88 -11.21
N ASP A 29 3.50 3.86 -10.83
CA ASP A 29 3.75 5.27 -11.13
C ASP A 29 4.68 5.87 -10.06
N ARG A 30 4.28 5.72 -8.79
CA ARG A 30 5.08 6.12 -7.63
C ARG A 30 4.63 5.37 -6.38
N VAL A 31 5.50 5.35 -5.37
CA VAL A 31 5.16 4.87 -4.03
C VAL A 31 5.41 6.00 -3.06
N GLU A 32 4.38 6.39 -2.31
CA GLU A 32 4.48 7.41 -1.28
C GLU A 32 4.42 6.75 0.10
N VAL A 33 5.27 7.23 1.00
CA VAL A 33 5.14 6.96 2.41
C VAL A 33 4.25 8.04 3.00
N SER A 34 3.08 7.66 3.53
CA SER A 34 2.20 8.57 4.26
C SER A 34 2.39 8.36 5.75
N TYR A 35 2.61 9.45 6.47
CA TYR A 35 2.92 9.45 7.90
C TYR A 35 1.79 10.12 8.69
N ALA A 36 1.61 9.70 9.95
CA ALA A 36 0.81 10.46 10.90
C ALA A 36 1.45 11.82 11.24
N ASP A 37 2.80 11.91 11.22
CA ASP A 37 3.54 13.05 11.80
C ASP A 37 4.62 13.69 10.88
N ILE A 38 4.75 13.30 9.61
CA ILE A 38 5.81 13.80 8.70
C ILE A 38 5.27 14.04 7.28
N SER A 39 5.88 14.99 6.56
CA SER A 39 5.67 15.20 5.13
C SER A 39 5.84 13.90 4.34
N ALA A 40 4.86 13.59 3.47
CA ALA A 40 4.92 12.42 2.60
C ALA A 40 6.21 12.41 1.76
N ARG A 41 6.84 11.24 1.64
CA ARG A 41 8.08 11.04 0.85
C ARG A 41 7.83 10.02 -0.25
N VAL A 42 8.28 10.32 -1.47
CA VAL A 42 8.30 9.34 -2.57
C VAL A 42 9.51 8.42 -2.40
N LEU A 43 9.28 7.10 -2.49
CA LEU A 43 10.36 6.12 -2.45
C LEU A 43 11.26 6.21 -3.70
N SER A 44 12.55 5.97 -3.50
CA SER A 44 13.53 5.80 -4.56
C SER A 44 13.29 4.51 -5.34
N LYS A 45 13.91 4.39 -6.52
CA LYS A 45 13.76 3.21 -7.39
C LYS A 45 14.14 1.90 -6.68
N ASP A 46 15.26 1.90 -5.95
CA ASP A 46 15.75 0.71 -5.25
C ASP A 46 14.82 0.29 -4.10
N GLU A 47 14.23 1.26 -3.41
CA GLU A 47 13.21 1.01 -2.38
C GLU A 47 11.93 0.45 -3.00
N VAL A 48 11.50 0.95 -4.16
CA VAL A 48 10.34 0.41 -4.90
C VAL A 48 10.62 -1.04 -5.36
N GLN A 49 11.81 -1.33 -5.87
CA GLN A 49 12.19 -2.69 -6.26
C GLN A 49 12.19 -3.66 -5.08
N THR A 50 12.69 -3.20 -3.93
CA THR A 50 12.66 -3.98 -2.69
C THR A 50 11.22 -4.26 -2.26
N LEU A 51 10.34 -3.26 -2.28
CA LEU A 51 8.93 -3.40 -1.97
C LEU A 51 8.23 -4.41 -2.90
N ILE A 52 8.47 -4.32 -4.21
CA ILE A 52 7.92 -5.28 -5.18
C ILE A 52 8.38 -6.71 -4.83
N GLY A 53 9.65 -6.90 -4.49
CA GLY A 53 10.18 -8.19 -4.05
C GLY A 53 9.43 -8.74 -2.84
N LEU A 54 9.16 -7.90 -1.84
CA LEU A 54 8.40 -8.29 -0.65
C LEU A 54 6.96 -8.69 -0.96
N ILE A 55 6.28 -7.93 -1.82
CA ILE A 55 4.90 -8.23 -2.26
C ILE A 55 4.87 -9.57 -3.00
N ASN A 56 5.79 -9.76 -3.96
CA ASN A 56 5.79 -10.94 -4.81
C ASN A 56 6.23 -12.23 -4.09
N THR A 57 7.01 -12.09 -3.01
CA THR A 57 7.41 -13.22 -2.15
C THR A 57 6.45 -13.47 -0.98
N SER A 58 5.41 -12.64 -0.82
CA SER A 58 4.39 -12.86 0.19
C SER A 58 3.65 -14.18 -0.08
N GLY A 59 3.48 -14.97 0.98
CA GLY A 59 2.85 -16.29 0.90
C GLY A 59 1.42 -16.24 0.36
N ASP A 60 0.93 -17.36 -0.18
CA ASP A 60 -0.44 -17.47 -0.72
C ASP A 60 -1.53 -17.49 0.36
N ASN A 61 -1.13 -17.73 1.61
CA ASN A 61 -2.03 -17.74 2.76
C ASN A 61 -2.35 -16.32 3.20
N VAL A 62 -3.28 -15.68 2.48
CA VAL A 62 -3.85 -14.39 2.86
C VAL A 62 -5.17 -14.58 3.59
N GLN A 63 -5.36 -13.79 4.65
CA GLN A 63 -6.61 -13.78 5.41
C GLN A 63 -7.33 -12.47 5.14
N GLN A 64 -8.64 -12.52 4.89
CA GLN A 64 -9.41 -11.30 4.80
C GLN A 64 -9.39 -10.57 6.15
N TYR A 65 -9.08 -9.28 6.10
CA TYR A 65 -9.11 -8.40 7.26
C TYR A 65 -10.45 -7.66 7.30
N ASN A 66 -11.20 -7.84 8.38
CA ASN A 66 -12.50 -7.18 8.63
C ASN A 66 -12.44 -6.21 9.82
N GLY A 67 -11.23 -5.81 10.24
CA GLY A 67 -11.05 -4.87 11.34
C GLY A 67 -11.12 -3.41 10.87
N PRO A 68 -10.91 -2.45 11.78
CA PRO A 68 -10.92 -1.03 11.43
C PRO A 68 -9.76 -0.65 10.50
N ASP A 69 -10.00 0.27 9.57
CA ASP A 69 -8.94 0.88 8.76
C ASP A 69 -7.97 1.64 9.69
N PRO A 70 -6.66 1.31 9.70
CA PRO A 70 -5.69 1.99 10.55
C PRO A 70 -5.23 3.35 10.01
N LYS A 71 -5.89 3.90 8.98
CA LYS A 71 -5.62 5.23 8.42
C LYS A 71 -5.60 6.31 9.50
N GLY A 72 -4.54 7.13 9.49
CA GLY A 72 -4.36 8.26 10.41
C GLY A 72 -3.80 7.90 11.79
N VAL A 73 -3.65 6.61 12.12
CA VAL A 73 -3.01 6.15 13.37
C VAL A 73 -1.73 5.36 13.16
N THR A 74 -1.46 4.90 11.94
CA THR A 74 -0.22 4.22 11.60
C THR A 74 0.33 4.72 10.27
N ASN A 75 1.63 4.51 10.07
CA ASN A 75 2.31 4.84 8.83
C ASN A 75 1.84 3.90 7.71
N SER A 76 1.75 4.39 6.48
CA SER A 76 1.39 3.60 5.31
C SER A 76 2.36 3.77 4.15
N LEU A 77 2.37 2.78 3.27
CA LEU A 77 2.86 2.91 1.90
C LEU A 77 1.67 2.93 0.95
N ASP A 78 1.51 4.03 0.24
CA ASP A 78 0.51 4.17 -0.81
C ASP A 78 1.20 3.93 -2.16
N VAL A 79 0.83 2.84 -2.82
CA VAL A 79 1.37 2.44 -4.12
C VAL A 79 0.42 2.88 -5.22
N TYR A 80 0.83 3.89 -5.97
CA TYR A 80 0.07 4.43 -7.10
C TYR A 80 0.46 3.71 -8.38
N LEU A 81 -0.53 3.25 -9.12
CA LEU A 81 -0.36 2.55 -10.38
C LEU A 81 -0.61 3.49 -11.55
N LYS A 82 0.08 3.25 -12.67
CA LYS A 82 -0.14 4.01 -13.92
C LYS A 82 -1.57 3.88 -14.47
N SER A 83 -2.31 2.86 -14.03
CA SER A 83 -3.74 2.69 -14.34
C SER A 83 -4.65 3.68 -13.60
N LYS A 84 -4.10 4.60 -12.81
CA LYS A 84 -4.83 5.50 -11.87
C LYS A 84 -5.53 4.78 -10.72
N SER A 85 -5.17 3.53 -10.47
CA SER A 85 -5.57 2.77 -9.28
C SER A 85 -4.47 2.90 -8.22
N TYR A 86 -4.79 2.68 -6.96
CA TYR A 86 -3.79 2.61 -5.90
C TYR A 86 -4.15 1.54 -4.87
N PHE A 87 -3.17 1.13 -4.07
CA PHE A 87 -3.39 0.32 -2.89
C PHE A 87 -2.51 0.81 -1.75
N SER A 88 -2.97 0.60 -0.52
CA SER A 88 -2.28 1.03 0.68
C SER A 88 -1.81 -0.17 1.49
N MET A 89 -0.59 -0.10 2.00
CA MET A 89 0.01 -1.13 2.83
C MET A 89 0.33 -0.54 4.20
N TYR A 90 -0.13 -1.20 5.26
CA TYR A 90 0.07 -0.76 6.64
C TYR A 90 0.82 -1.84 7.43
N PRO A 91 1.87 -1.50 8.19
CA PRO A 91 2.52 -2.44 9.09
C PRO A 91 1.54 -3.04 10.08
N TYR A 92 1.53 -4.37 10.21
CA TYR A 92 0.62 -5.05 11.12
C TYR A 92 1.18 -6.39 11.58
N ARG A 93 1.30 -6.58 12.90
CA ARG A 93 1.82 -7.79 13.53
C ARG A 93 3.13 -8.25 12.87
N ASN A 94 3.12 -9.39 12.17
CA ASN A 94 4.28 -10.01 11.52
C ASN A 94 4.28 -9.81 10.00
N GLY A 95 3.74 -8.70 9.52
CA GLY A 95 3.66 -8.38 8.10
C GLY A 95 2.88 -7.09 7.87
N TYR A 96 1.87 -7.14 7.02
CA TYR A 96 1.11 -5.95 6.65
C TYR A 96 -0.36 -6.22 6.38
N LEU A 97 -1.16 -5.18 6.54
CA LEU A 97 -2.48 -5.09 5.96
C LEU A 97 -2.38 -4.46 4.58
N LEU A 98 -2.94 -5.12 3.56
CA LEU A 98 -3.12 -4.56 2.23
C LEU A 98 -4.57 -4.11 2.09
N PHE A 99 -4.79 -2.84 1.80
CA PHE A 99 -6.09 -2.27 1.48
C PHE A 99 -6.13 -1.96 -0.01
N CYS A 100 -7.13 -2.51 -0.71
CA CYS A 100 -7.35 -2.19 -2.09
C CYS A 100 -8.85 -2.12 -2.42
N GLY A 101 -9.31 -0.89 -2.67
CA GLY A 101 -10.74 -0.60 -2.77
C GLY A 101 -11.46 -1.03 -1.49
N GLU A 102 -12.52 -1.82 -1.65
CA GLU A 102 -13.38 -2.28 -0.53
C GLU A 102 -12.83 -3.51 0.20
N LYS A 103 -11.73 -4.10 -0.29
CA LYS A 103 -11.17 -5.33 0.28
C LYS A 103 -9.87 -5.04 1.02
N SER A 104 -9.73 -5.70 2.17
CA SER A 104 -8.51 -5.67 2.96
C SER A 104 -8.05 -7.07 3.33
N TYR A 105 -6.72 -7.26 3.33
CA TYR A 105 -6.09 -8.54 3.56
C TYR A 105 -4.96 -8.40 4.58
N MET A 106 -4.85 -9.37 5.47
CA MET A 106 -3.70 -9.55 6.34
C MET A 106 -2.73 -10.53 5.68
N ILE A 107 -1.49 -10.07 5.49
CA ILE A 107 -0.42 -10.82 4.85
C ILE A 107 0.74 -10.96 5.83
N SER A 108 1.19 -12.20 6.03
CA SER A 108 2.36 -12.51 6.86
C SER A 108 3.62 -12.33 6.02
N GLN A 109 4.40 -11.29 6.32
CA GLN A 109 5.66 -10.97 5.64
C GLN A 109 6.59 -10.25 6.62
N PRO A 110 7.32 -10.96 7.49
CA PRO A 110 8.12 -10.36 8.57
C PRO A 110 9.08 -9.27 8.07
N GLN A 111 9.70 -9.51 6.91
CA GLN A 111 10.67 -8.61 6.29
C GLN A 111 10.07 -7.25 5.89
N TYR A 112 8.74 -7.17 5.73
CA TYR A 112 8.07 -5.90 5.45
C TYR A 112 8.22 -4.93 6.62
N ASN A 113 8.08 -5.40 7.86
CA ASN A 113 8.20 -4.53 9.03
C ASN A 113 9.60 -3.93 9.15
N ASP A 114 10.63 -4.71 8.82
CA ASP A 114 12.01 -4.24 8.87
C ASP A 114 12.30 -3.26 7.73
N PHE A 115 11.83 -3.55 6.51
CA PHE A 115 11.88 -2.60 5.39
C PHE A 115 11.24 -1.25 5.73
N ILE A 116 10.08 -1.29 6.38
CA ILE A 116 9.36 -0.09 6.81
C ILE A 116 10.15 0.66 7.90
N LYS A 117 10.70 -0.05 8.90
CA LYS A 117 11.57 0.58 9.90
C LYS A 117 12.81 1.21 9.27
N ASP A 118 13.40 0.57 8.26
CA ASP A 118 14.59 1.11 7.58
C ASP A 118 14.26 2.37 6.79
N ILE A 119 13.10 2.40 6.11
CA ILE A 119 12.56 3.63 5.51
C ILE A 119 12.38 4.71 6.58
N PHE A 120 11.94 4.35 7.78
CA PHE A 120 11.77 5.31 8.88
C PHE A 120 13.07 5.77 9.52
N ASN A 121 14.07 4.90 9.63
CA ASN A 121 15.35 5.21 10.24
C ASN A 121 16.26 6.00 9.29
N ASN A 122 16.08 5.86 7.97
CA ASN A 122 16.83 6.62 6.96
C ASN A 122 16.29 8.03 6.70
N LYS A 123 15.38 8.57 7.54
CA LYS A 123 14.85 9.95 7.47
C LYS A 123 15.91 11.07 7.53
N GLY A 124 17.20 10.76 7.72
CA GLY A 124 18.26 11.73 7.99
C GLY A 124 19.52 11.64 7.12
N LYS A 125 19.56 10.83 6.06
CA LYS A 125 20.69 10.86 5.11
C LYS A 125 20.29 11.63 3.85
N ILE A 126 20.44 12.95 3.93
CA ILE A 126 20.65 13.83 2.77
C ILE A 126 22.16 13.99 2.61
#